data_AF-A0AAV0E706-F1
#
_entry.id   AF-A0AAV0E706-F1
#
_cell.length_a   1.000
_cell.length_b   1.000
_cell.length_c   1.000
_cell.angle_alpha   90.00
_cell.angle_beta   90.00
_cell.angle_gamma   90.00
#
_symmetry.space_group_name_H-M   'P 1'
#
loop_
_entity.id
_entity.type
_entity.pdbx_description
1 polymer ?
#
loop_
_entity_poly.entity_id
_entity_poly.type
_entity_poly.pdbx_seq_one_letter_code
_entity_poly.pdbx_strand_id
1 'polypeptide(L)'
;MQEWFTERREKAESTHTILSEKNEKVLVALQLESRCMKVKPSCAYEFEVIDRKCRCFVVNLNSKSCSCGQFQLDHFVCVHAVAAIGSRPGLSCYNYISPYYTRDMLLATWSGIMHPIGDSEDWVIPSHISSVRCKPPSCLKRPPGRPKKSRIPSIGEYRGSKHRKCSRCNVVGHNKRLALMLFRWPRIDSFTLVFPALDKIHLVIFLHLISCTQHCLVLNTILLFKAK
;
A
#
# COMPACT_ATOMS: atom_id res chain seq x y z
N MET A 1 27.47 -15.23 -5.89
CA MET A 1 26.33 -15.83 -6.62
C MET A 1 25.97 -17.20 -6.06
N GLN A 2 26.94 -18.07 -5.74
CA GLN A 2 26.64 -19.38 -5.11
C GLN A 2 26.03 -19.23 -3.71
N GLU A 3 26.58 -18.39 -2.83
CA GLU A 3 26.04 -18.16 -1.47
C GLU A 3 24.54 -17.81 -1.50
N TRP A 4 24.17 -16.87 -2.38
CA TRP A 4 22.79 -16.46 -2.56
C TRP A 4 21.87 -17.60 -3.05
N PHE A 5 22.38 -18.49 -3.90
CA PHE A 5 21.60 -19.65 -4.35
C PHE A 5 21.39 -20.64 -3.19
N THR A 6 22.44 -20.91 -2.41
CA THR A 6 22.37 -21.79 -1.24
C THR A 6 21.41 -21.24 -0.19
N GLU A 7 21.48 -19.95 0.13
CA GLU A 7 20.55 -19.29 1.07
C GLU A 7 19.09 -19.44 0.62
N ARG A 8 18.81 -19.24 -0.68
CA ARG A 8 17.47 -19.40 -1.27
C ARG A 8 16.97 -20.83 -1.15
N ARG A 9 17.83 -21.82 -1.39
CA ARG A 9 17.51 -23.25 -1.27
C ARG A 9 17.21 -23.63 0.18
N GLU A 10 18.07 -23.26 1.12
CA GLU A 10 17.86 -23.49 2.55
C GLU A 10 16.56 -22.84 3.05
N LYS A 11 16.24 -21.64 2.54
CA LYS A 11 14.97 -20.98 2.82
C LYS A 11 13.77 -21.73 2.25
N ALA A 12 13.89 -22.29 1.06
CA ALA A 12 12.84 -23.11 0.46
C ALA A 12 12.62 -24.41 1.24
N GLU A 13 13.70 -25.06 1.67
CA GLU A 13 13.67 -26.29 2.47
C GLU A 13 13.07 -26.07 3.86
N SER A 14 13.41 -24.96 4.52
CA SER A 14 12.86 -24.57 5.83
C SER A 14 11.41 -24.06 5.79
N THR A 15 10.85 -23.80 4.61
CA THR A 15 9.45 -23.36 4.50
C THR A 15 8.52 -24.57 4.65
N HIS A 16 7.78 -24.70 5.76
CA HIS A 16 6.87 -25.83 5.98
C HIS A 16 5.43 -25.61 5.53
N THR A 17 5.06 -24.39 5.17
CA THR A 17 3.71 -23.98 4.75
C THR A 17 3.43 -24.30 3.28
N ILE A 18 2.16 -24.17 2.86
CA ILE A 18 1.74 -24.42 1.46
C ILE A 18 2.35 -23.36 0.53
N LEU A 19 2.37 -22.10 0.96
CA LEU A 19 2.99 -20.99 0.22
C LEU A 19 4.34 -20.62 0.83
N SER A 20 5.12 -19.82 0.10
CA SER A 20 6.31 -19.18 0.68
C SER A 20 5.95 -18.29 1.87
N GLU A 21 6.85 -18.19 2.86
CA GLU A 21 6.66 -17.38 4.08
C GLU A 21 6.19 -15.94 3.78
N LYS A 22 6.73 -15.32 2.72
CA LYS A 22 6.32 -13.98 2.28
C LYS A 22 4.87 -13.96 1.83
N ASN A 23 4.45 -14.94 1.03
CA ASN A 23 3.11 -15.00 0.47
C ASN A 23 2.07 -15.40 1.52
N GLU A 24 2.45 -16.23 2.49
CA GLU A 24 1.59 -16.52 3.66
C GLU A 24 1.28 -15.23 4.43
N LYS A 25 2.29 -14.41 4.73
CA LYS A 25 2.08 -13.10 5.39
C LYS A 25 1.17 -12.18 4.58
N VAL A 26 1.33 -12.17 3.25
CA VAL A 26 0.46 -11.40 2.35
C VAL A 26 -0.98 -11.94 2.42
N LEU A 27 -1.18 -13.26 2.36
CA LEU A 27 -2.49 -13.88 2.44
C LEU A 27 -3.20 -13.55 3.75
N VAL A 28 -2.50 -13.66 4.89
CA VAL A 28 -3.03 -13.31 6.22
C VAL A 28 -3.44 -11.84 6.28
N ALA A 29 -2.63 -10.93 5.72
CA ALA A 29 -2.97 -9.51 5.67
C ALA A 29 -4.24 -9.25 4.84
N LEU A 30 -4.36 -9.89 3.67
CA LEU A 30 -5.55 -9.81 2.83
C LEU A 30 -6.80 -10.37 3.53
N GLN A 31 -6.66 -11.49 4.26
CA GLN A 31 -7.74 -12.07 5.07
C GLN A 31 -8.18 -11.16 6.21
N LEU A 32 -7.28 -10.38 6.80
CA LEU A 32 -7.64 -9.40 7.82
C LEU A 32 -8.40 -8.22 7.20
N GLU A 33 -7.91 -7.70 6.07
CA GLU A 33 -8.52 -6.58 5.37
C GLU A 33 -9.89 -6.92 4.79
N SER A 34 -10.07 -8.15 4.29
CA SER A 34 -11.33 -8.60 3.68
C SER A 34 -12.50 -8.65 4.65
N ARG A 35 -12.25 -8.75 5.97
CA ARG A 35 -13.30 -8.85 7.02
C ARG A 35 -14.25 -7.67 7.06
N CYS A 36 -13.84 -6.50 6.57
CA CYS A 36 -14.68 -5.30 6.57
C CYS A 36 -15.51 -5.13 5.28
N MET A 37 -15.39 -6.05 4.33
CA MET A 37 -16.09 -5.99 3.04
C MET A 37 -17.48 -6.61 3.14
N LYS A 38 -18.44 -6.06 2.39
CA LYS A 38 -19.77 -6.65 2.25
C LYS A 38 -19.82 -7.47 0.97
N VAL A 39 -20.23 -8.73 1.06
CA VAL A 39 -20.31 -9.63 -0.09
C VAL A 39 -21.77 -9.93 -0.38
N LYS A 40 -22.18 -9.76 -1.64
CA LYS A 40 -23.48 -10.17 -2.15
C LYS A 40 -23.27 -11.22 -3.25
N PRO A 41 -23.74 -12.47 -3.06
CA PRO A 41 -23.68 -13.45 -4.13
C PRO A 41 -24.65 -13.05 -5.24
N SER A 42 -24.17 -13.09 -6.50
CA SER A 42 -25.01 -12.88 -7.68
C SER A 42 -25.39 -14.22 -8.31
N CYS A 43 -24.43 -15.12 -8.48
CA CYS A 43 -24.67 -16.48 -8.99
C CYS A 43 -23.78 -17.51 -8.30
N ALA A 44 -23.71 -18.73 -8.84
CA ALA A 44 -22.91 -19.82 -8.28
C ALA A 44 -21.41 -19.49 -8.17
N TYR A 45 -20.84 -18.62 -8.99
CA TYR A 45 -19.41 -18.29 -8.95
C TYR A 45 -19.11 -16.80 -8.95
N GLU A 46 -20.13 -15.95 -9.02
CA GLU A 46 -20.00 -14.50 -9.11
C GLU A 46 -20.55 -13.79 -7.89
N PHE A 47 -19.79 -12.80 -7.44
CA PHE A 47 -20.03 -12.04 -6.23
C PHE A 47 -19.81 -10.56 -6.49
N GLU A 48 -20.73 -9.75 -5.98
CA GLU A 48 -20.52 -8.32 -5.82
C GLU A 48 -19.91 -8.07 -4.44
N VAL A 49 -18.72 -7.47 -4.41
CA VAL A 49 -17.99 -7.16 -3.17
C VAL A 49 -17.89 -5.65 -3.03
N ILE A 50 -18.39 -5.13 -1.92
CA ILE A 50 -18.33 -3.71 -1.60
C ILE A 50 -17.19 -3.49 -0.60
N ASP A 51 -16.19 -2.71 -1.01
CA ASP A 51 -15.04 -2.39 -0.17
C ASP A 51 -15.39 -1.38 0.94
N ARG A 52 -14.43 -1.11 1.84
CA ARG A 52 -14.59 -0.12 2.92
C ARG A 52 -14.85 1.31 2.42
N LYS A 53 -14.50 1.60 1.17
CA LYS A 53 -14.72 2.89 0.51
C LYS A 53 -16.04 2.92 -0.27
N CYS A 54 -16.92 1.95 -0.05
CA CYS A 54 -18.21 1.79 -0.73
C CYS A 54 -18.11 1.63 -2.25
N ARG A 55 -16.99 1.12 -2.76
CA ARG A 55 -16.82 0.79 -4.18
C ARG A 55 -17.22 -0.65 -4.43
N CYS A 56 -17.96 -0.89 -5.50
CA CYS A 56 -18.39 -2.23 -5.90
C CYS A 56 -17.36 -2.87 -6.84
N PHE A 57 -17.03 -4.12 -6.56
CA PHE A 57 -16.19 -4.97 -7.38
C PHE A 57 -16.91 -6.26 -7.72
N VAL A 58 -16.73 -6.74 -8.94
CA VAL A 58 -17.28 -8.02 -9.38
C VAL A 58 -16.16 -9.05 -9.34
N VAL A 59 -16.37 -10.12 -8.59
CA VAL A 59 -15.45 -11.25 -8.46
C VAL A 59 -16.09 -12.48 -9.06
N ASN A 60 -15.38 -13.15 -9.96
CA ASN A 60 -15.74 -14.46 -10.48
C ASN A 60 -14.67 -15.49 -10.04
N LEU A 61 -15.08 -16.45 -9.22
CA LEU A 61 -14.17 -17.47 -8.65
C LEU A 61 -13.83 -18.58 -9.64
N ASN A 62 -14.70 -18.85 -10.63
CA ASN A 62 -14.46 -19.89 -11.64
C ASN A 62 -13.36 -19.46 -12.63
N SER A 63 -13.45 -18.23 -13.15
CA SER A 63 -12.44 -17.64 -14.04
C SER A 63 -11.26 -17.01 -13.30
N LYS A 64 -11.26 -17.05 -11.96
CA LYS A 64 -10.24 -16.41 -11.11
C LYS A 64 -10.02 -14.93 -11.47
N SER A 65 -11.10 -14.18 -11.61
CA SER A 65 -11.07 -12.78 -12.06
C SER A 65 -11.76 -11.81 -11.11
N CYS A 66 -11.24 -10.60 -11.00
CA CYS A 66 -11.83 -9.50 -10.24
C CYS A 66 -11.80 -8.21 -11.06
N SER A 67 -12.81 -7.35 -10.93
CA SER A 67 -12.80 -6.04 -11.61
C SER A 67 -11.70 -5.09 -11.12
N CYS A 68 -11.01 -5.40 -10.00
CA CYS A 68 -9.80 -4.67 -9.60
C CYS A 68 -8.54 -5.04 -10.42
N GLY A 69 -8.59 -6.10 -11.24
CA GLY A 69 -7.50 -6.55 -12.11
C GLY A 69 -6.39 -7.35 -11.43
N GLN A 70 -6.18 -7.18 -10.11
CA GLN A 70 -5.08 -7.84 -9.39
C GLN A 70 -5.14 -9.37 -9.44
N PHE A 71 -6.35 -9.94 -9.36
CA PHE A 71 -6.50 -11.39 -9.31
C PHE A 71 -6.00 -12.06 -10.61
N GLN A 72 -6.25 -11.41 -11.75
CA GLN A 72 -5.82 -11.88 -13.06
C GLN A 72 -4.34 -11.62 -13.30
N LEU A 73 -3.84 -10.45 -12.90
CA LEU A 73 -2.47 -10.01 -13.17
C LEU A 73 -1.45 -10.74 -12.31
N ASP A 74 -1.72 -10.83 -11.01
CA ASP A 74 -0.79 -11.43 -10.06
C ASP A 74 -0.96 -12.96 -10.00
N HIS A 75 -2.05 -13.50 -10.57
CA HIS A 75 -2.44 -14.90 -10.39
C HIS A 75 -2.47 -15.33 -8.90
N PHE A 76 -2.72 -14.35 -8.04
CA PHE A 76 -2.81 -14.46 -6.58
C PHE A 76 -4.13 -13.84 -6.14
N VAL A 77 -4.74 -14.35 -5.09
CA VAL A 77 -6.03 -13.83 -4.61
C VAL A 77 -5.91 -12.36 -4.21
N CYS A 78 -6.81 -11.51 -4.72
CA CYS A 78 -6.92 -10.13 -4.26
C CYS A 78 -7.83 -10.04 -3.02
N VAL A 79 -7.83 -8.91 -2.32
CA VAL A 79 -8.64 -8.72 -1.10
C VAL A 79 -10.14 -8.97 -1.33
N HIS A 80 -10.67 -8.59 -2.49
CA HIS A 80 -12.07 -8.82 -2.86
C HIS A 80 -12.35 -10.31 -3.10
N ALA A 81 -11.40 -11.03 -3.73
CA ALA A 81 -11.52 -12.46 -3.94
C ALA A 81 -11.48 -13.22 -2.61
N VAL A 82 -10.62 -12.81 -1.67
CA VAL A 82 -10.58 -13.36 -0.32
C VAL A 82 -11.91 -13.15 0.41
N ALA A 83 -12.52 -11.97 0.30
CA ALA A 83 -13.85 -11.71 0.85
C ALA A 83 -14.91 -12.66 0.24
N ALA A 84 -14.92 -12.79 -1.10
CA ALA A 84 -15.85 -13.67 -1.80
C ALA A 84 -15.68 -15.15 -1.39
N ILE A 85 -14.43 -15.64 -1.32
CA ILE A 85 -14.10 -17.01 -0.88
C ILE A 85 -14.57 -17.22 0.56
N GLY A 86 -14.26 -16.28 1.47
CA GLY A 86 -14.65 -16.37 2.88
C GLY A 86 -16.16 -16.30 3.12
N SER A 87 -16.94 -15.79 2.15
CA SER A 87 -18.40 -15.77 2.26
C SER A 87 -19.05 -17.15 2.10
N ARG A 88 -18.30 -18.14 1.60
CA ARG A 88 -18.78 -19.51 1.38
C ARG A 88 -18.04 -20.53 2.23
N PRO A 89 -18.76 -21.35 3.01
CA PRO A 89 -18.13 -22.43 3.78
C PRO A 89 -17.51 -23.48 2.84
N GLY A 90 -16.38 -24.06 3.26
CA GLY A 90 -15.70 -25.13 2.54
C GLY A 90 -14.76 -24.68 1.42
N LEU A 91 -14.70 -23.38 1.09
CA LEU A 91 -13.72 -22.87 0.13
C LEU A 91 -12.46 -22.38 0.84
N SER A 92 -11.31 -22.73 0.27
CA SER A 92 -10.00 -22.32 0.77
C SER A 92 -9.31 -21.39 -0.23
N CYS A 93 -8.65 -20.34 0.26
CA CYS A 93 -7.93 -19.39 -0.59
C CYS A 93 -6.80 -20.07 -1.39
N TYR A 94 -6.16 -21.10 -0.82
CA TYR A 94 -5.06 -21.83 -1.47
C TYR A 94 -5.48 -22.45 -2.81
N ASN A 95 -6.75 -22.86 -2.96
CA ASN A 95 -7.27 -23.46 -4.21
C ASN A 95 -7.32 -22.46 -5.39
N TYR A 96 -7.31 -21.17 -5.08
CA TYR A 96 -7.44 -20.10 -6.06
C TYR A 96 -6.11 -19.41 -6.39
N ILE A 97 -5.06 -19.71 -5.64
CA ILE A 97 -3.70 -19.18 -5.86
C ILE A 97 -2.98 -20.03 -6.91
N SER A 98 -2.17 -19.40 -7.76
CA SER A 98 -1.36 -20.11 -8.75
C SER A 98 -0.33 -21.04 -8.10
N PRO A 99 -0.09 -22.24 -8.67
CA PRO A 99 1.00 -23.13 -8.26
C PRO A 99 2.38 -22.46 -8.22
N TYR A 100 2.57 -21.37 -8.98
CA TYR A 100 3.80 -20.60 -8.98
C TYR A 100 4.24 -20.12 -7.57
N TYR A 101 3.28 -19.95 -6.66
CA TYR A 101 3.53 -19.45 -5.31
C TYR A 101 3.66 -20.55 -4.25
N THR A 102 3.53 -21.82 -4.63
CA THR A 102 3.56 -22.95 -3.69
C THR A 102 4.99 -23.31 -3.30
N ARG A 103 5.11 -23.96 -2.15
CA ARG A 103 6.38 -24.54 -1.67
C ARG A 103 6.97 -25.50 -2.71
N ASP A 104 6.17 -26.35 -3.32
CA ASP A 104 6.65 -27.35 -4.27
C ASP A 104 7.33 -26.68 -5.47
N MET A 105 6.74 -25.61 -6.00
CA MET A 105 7.34 -24.84 -7.08
C MET A 105 8.60 -24.09 -6.62
N LEU A 106 8.59 -23.57 -5.40
CA LEU A 106 9.76 -22.93 -4.81
C LEU A 106 10.93 -23.92 -4.69
N LEU A 107 10.69 -25.13 -4.18
CA LEU A 107 11.70 -26.20 -4.10
C LEU A 107 12.20 -26.60 -5.48
N ALA A 108 11.29 -26.80 -6.44
CA ALA A 108 11.65 -27.14 -7.82
C ALA A 108 12.50 -26.04 -8.49
N THR A 109 12.28 -24.76 -8.14
CA THR A 109 13.08 -23.65 -8.67
C THR A 109 14.53 -23.69 -8.18
N TRP A 110 14.76 -24.15 -6.94
CA TRP A 110 16.09 -24.16 -6.30
C TRP A 110 16.68 -25.57 -6.12
N SER A 111 16.12 -26.58 -6.78
CA SER A 111 16.59 -27.97 -6.68
C SER A 111 17.91 -28.23 -7.40
N GLY A 112 18.34 -27.32 -8.27
CA GLY A 112 19.59 -27.41 -9.01
C GLY A 112 20.83 -27.29 -8.12
N ILE A 113 21.98 -27.63 -8.70
CA ILE A 113 23.29 -27.45 -8.07
C ILE A 113 24.02 -26.34 -8.83
N MET A 114 24.44 -25.30 -8.12
CA MET A 114 25.31 -24.26 -8.64
C MET A 114 26.76 -24.60 -8.28
N HIS A 115 27.55 -25.00 -9.27
CA HIS A 115 28.95 -25.31 -9.07
C HIS A 115 29.79 -24.03 -8.84
N PRO A 116 30.89 -24.13 -8.06
CA PRO A 116 31.90 -23.08 -8.04
C PRO A 116 32.38 -22.81 -9.47
N ILE A 117 32.39 -21.54 -9.86
CA ILE A 117 33.02 -21.11 -11.11
C ILE A 117 34.50 -20.96 -10.76
N GLY A 118 35.38 -21.65 -11.50
CA GLY A 118 36.82 -21.55 -11.34
C GLY A 118 37.37 -20.18 -11.75
N ASP A 119 38.69 -20.03 -11.67
CA ASP A 119 39.35 -18.79 -12.02
C ASP A 119 39.15 -18.46 -13.50
N SER A 120 39.02 -17.16 -13.81
CA SER A 120 38.74 -16.69 -15.17
C SER A 120 39.84 -17.02 -16.17
N GLU A 121 41.05 -17.29 -15.68
CA GLU A 121 42.20 -17.68 -16.49
C GLU A 121 42.02 -19.07 -17.12
N ASP A 122 41.27 -19.96 -16.45
CA ASP A 122 41.00 -21.33 -16.90
C ASP A 122 39.78 -21.44 -17.82
N TRP A 123 39.06 -20.34 -18.06
CA TRP A 123 37.83 -20.36 -18.83
C TRP A 123 38.11 -20.52 -20.32
N VAL A 124 37.79 -21.69 -20.88
CA VAL A 124 37.81 -21.92 -22.32
C VAL A 124 36.59 -21.24 -22.95
N ILE A 125 36.78 -20.04 -23.51
CA ILE A 125 35.73 -19.30 -24.22
C ILE A 125 35.72 -19.72 -25.70
N PRO A 126 34.63 -20.33 -26.20
CA PRO A 126 34.53 -20.69 -27.62
C PRO A 126 34.69 -19.49 -28.56
N SER A 127 35.37 -19.69 -29.69
CA SER A 127 35.66 -18.65 -30.68
C SER A 127 34.42 -17.90 -31.19
N HIS A 128 33.30 -18.60 -31.33
CA HIS A 128 32.05 -17.98 -31.75
C HIS A 128 31.53 -16.96 -30.72
N ILE A 129 31.72 -17.18 -29.42
CA ILE A 129 31.32 -16.25 -28.35
C ILE A 129 32.29 -15.07 -28.27
N SER A 130 33.60 -15.33 -28.31
CA SER A 130 34.60 -14.26 -28.26
C SER A 130 34.52 -13.31 -29.47
N SER A 131 34.06 -13.82 -30.61
CA SER A 131 33.81 -13.01 -31.82
C SER A 131 32.55 -12.13 -31.73
N VAL A 132 31.63 -12.39 -30.78
CA VAL A 132 30.42 -11.58 -30.60
C VAL A 132 30.79 -10.22 -30.01
N ARG A 133 30.71 -9.19 -30.84
CA ARG A 133 30.78 -7.81 -30.36
C ARG A 133 29.41 -7.39 -29.84
N CYS A 134 29.21 -7.43 -28.52
CA CYS A 134 28.06 -6.81 -27.86
C CYS A 134 28.08 -5.30 -28.10
N LYS A 135 27.30 -4.83 -29.07
CA LYS A 135 27.10 -3.40 -29.29
C LYS A 135 26.19 -2.87 -28.17
N PRO A 136 26.41 -1.63 -27.69
CA PRO A 136 25.40 -0.99 -26.86
C PRO A 136 24.05 -1.00 -27.60
N PRO A 137 22.92 -1.08 -26.89
CA PRO A 137 21.61 -0.96 -27.53
C PRO A 137 21.65 0.26 -28.44
N SER A 138 21.16 0.12 -29.67
CA SER A 138 21.26 1.17 -30.69
C SER A 138 20.39 2.36 -30.28
N CYS A 139 20.88 3.19 -29.37
CA CYS A 139 20.25 4.41 -28.92
C CYS A 139 20.45 5.49 -29.99
N LEU A 140 19.94 5.20 -31.20
CA LEU A 140 20.14 6.05 -32.38
C LEU A 140 19.43 7.40 -32.23
N LYS A 141 18.44 7.52 -31.33
CA LYS A 141 17.78 8.80 -31.01
C LYS A 141 17.40 8.85 -29.54
N ARG A 142 17.83 9.91 -28.85
CA ARG A 142 17.24 10.31 -27.56
C ARG A 142 15.75 10.61 -27.83
N PRO A 143 14.80 10.16 -26.98
CA PRO A 143 13.40 10.52 -27.17
C PRO A 143 13.26 12.05 -27.25
N PRO A 144 12.36 12.57 -28.11
CA PRO A 144 12.17 14.00 -28.27
C PRO A 144 11.84 14.65 -26.91
N GLY A 145 12.53 15.73 -26.59
CA GLY A 145 12.33 16.48 -25.35
C GLY A 145 13.61 16.95 -24.67
N ARG A 146 13.45 17.89 -23.75
CA ARG A 146 14.57 18.46 -22.98
C ARG A 146 15.17 17.41 -22.04
N PRO A 147 16.51 17.20 -22.04
CA PRO A 147 17.18 16.41 -21.01
C PRO A 147 16.79 16.90 -19.61
N LYS A 148 16.36 15.99 -18.73
CA LYS A 148 16.12 16.32 -17.32
C LYS A 148 17.45 16.78 -16.70
N LYS A 149 17.44 17.95 -16.05
CA LYS A 149 18.60 18.48 -15.31
C LYS A 149 18.88 17.73 -14.01
N SER A 150 17.86 17.09 -13.44
CA SER A 150 17.96 16.34 -12.19
C SER A 150 17.80 14.84 -12.44
N ARG A 151 18.64 14.05 -11.77
CA ARG A 151 18.52 12.60 -11.68
C ARG A 151 17.14 12.21 -11.12
N ILE A 152 16.55 11.13 -11.64
CA ILE A 152 15.35 10.53 -11.06
C ILE A 152 15.80 9.71 -9.84
N PRO A 153 15.31 9.99 -8.62
CA PRO A 153 15.66 9.22 -7.44
C PRO A 153 15.05 7.82 -7.50
N SER A 154 15.78 6.81 -7.02
CA SER A 154 15.28 5.45 -6.83
C SER A 154 14.36 5.36 -5.59
N ILE A 155 13.67 4.23 -5.42
CA ILE A 155 12.91 3.93 -4.20
C ILE A 155 13.83 4.07 -2.97
N GLY A 156 13.39 4.86 -1.98
CA GLY A 156 14.17 5.19 -0.78
C GLY A 156 15.08 6.43 -0.88
N GLU A 157 15.40 6.91 -2.09
CA GLU A 157 16.20 8.13 -2.28
C GLU A 157 15.35 9.41 -2.36
N TYR A 158 14.02 9.25 -2.32
CA TYR A 158 13.09 10.37 -2.32
C TYR A 158 13.21 11.14 -0.99
N ARG A 159 14.14 12.09 -0.96
CA ARG A 159 14.15 13.14 0.06
C ARG A 159 12.91 13.99 -0.23
N GLY A 160 11.90 13.86 0.63
CA GLY A 160 10.58 14.45 0.45
C GLY A 160 10.57 15.86 -0.14
N SER A 161 9.46 16.23 -0.80
CA SER A 161 9.28 17.56 -1.39
C SER A 161 9.79 18.65 -0.44
N LYS A 162 10.84 19.38 -0.84
CA LYS A 162 11.29 20.58 -0.10
C LYS A 162 10.06 21.43 0.16
N HIS A 163 9.66 21.53 1.42
CA HIS A 163 8.50 22.31 1.80
C HIS A 163 8.70 23.74 1.29
N ARG A 164 7.89 24.14 0.30
CA ARG A 164 7.99 25.49 -0.25
C ARG A 164 7.48 26.45 0.81
N LYS A 165 8.38 27.29 1.30
CA LYS A 165 8.03 28.41 2.18
C LYS A 165 7.23 29.44 1.37
N CYS A 166 6.22 30.05 1.99
CA CYS A 166 5.54 31.18 1.40
C CYS A 166 6.55 32.30 1.17
N SER A 167 6.68 32.81 -0.06
CA SER A 167 7.67 33.85 -0.38
C SER A 167 7.42 35.20 0.30
N ARG A 168 6.27 35.38 0.97
CA ARG A 168 5.89 36.62 1.68
C ARG A 168 6.17 36.56 3.18
N CYS A 169 5.90 35.43 3.83
CA CYS A 169 6.07 35.28 5.28
C CYS A 169 7.13 34.25 5.68
N ASN A 170 7.74 33.55 4.70
CA ASN A 170 8.73 32.49 4.89
C ASN A 170 8.29 31.30 5.77
N VAL A 171 6.99 31.18 6.05
CA VAL A 171 6.41 30.05 6.80
C VAL A 171 6.03 28.91 5.84
N VAL A 172 6.21 27.68 6.29
CA VAL A 172 5.79 26.45 5.59
C VAL A 172 4.30 26.19 5.86
N GLY A 173 3.56 25.73 4.86
CA GLY A 173 2.17 25.29 5.03
C GLY A 173 1.15 26.06 4.20
N HIS A 174 1.54 27.15 3.53
CA HIS A 174 0.67 27.86 2.60
C HIS A 174 1.47 28.53 1.48
N ASN A 175 0.79 28.85 0.37
CA ASN A 175 1.37 29.57 -0.77
C ASN A 175 0.98 31.06 -0.71
N LYS A 176 1.72 31.96 -1.39
CA LYS A 176 1.46 33.41 -1.44
C LYS A 176 0.02 33.74 -1.83
N ARG A 177 -0.61 32.92 -2.66
CA ARG A 177 -2.01 33.06 -3.09
C ARG A 177 -3.04 32.80 -1.99
N LEU A 178 -2.70 31.98 -0.99
CA LEU A 178 -3.55 31.64 0.16
C LEU A 178 -3.20 32.44 1.43
N ALA A 179 -2.12 33.21 1.41
CA ALA A 179 -1.65 34.02 2.54
C ALA A 179 -2.58 35.18 2.92
N LEU A 180 -3.57 35.52 2.08
CA LEU A 180 -4.51 36.62 2.34
C LEU A 180 -5.63 36.27 3.32
N MET A 181 -5.74 35.00 3.78
CA MET A 181 -6.82 34.56 4.66
C MET A 181 -6.43 34.37 6.14
N LEU A 182 -5.20 34.70 6.56
CA LEU A 182 -4.72 34.42 7.94
C LEU A 182 -4.21 35.66 8.71
N PHE A 183 -4.91 36.80 8.60
CA PHE A 183 -4.66 37.94 9.52
C PHE A 183 -5.95 38.56 10.03
N ARG A 184 -6.49 38.00 11.13
CA ARG A 184 -6.98 38.78 12.29
C ARG A 184 -7.38 37.86 13.42
N TRP A 185 -6.49 37.69 14.39
CA TRP A 185 -6.87 37.49 15.79
C TRP A 185 -5.86 38.29 16.63
N PRO A 186 -6.31 39.20 17.52
CA PRO A 186 -5.38 39.99 18.31
C PRO A 186 -4.74 39.12 19.38
N ARG A 187 -3.41 39.21 19.43
CA ARG A 187 -2.57 38.83 20.55
C ARG A 187 -2.97 39.70 21.76
N ILE A 188 -3.44 39.09 22.83
CA ILE A 188 -3.58 39.74 24.13
C ILE A 188 -2.60 39.03 25.07
N ASP A 189 -1.53 39.74 25.40
CA ASP A 189 -0.57 39.39 26.43
C ASP A 189 -1.12 39.84 27.80
N SER A 190 -0.87 39.00 28.81
CA SER A 190 -0.72 39.36 30.24
C SER A 190 -1.92 39.99 30.97
N PHE A 191 -2.54 39.26 31.90
CA PHE A 191 -2.89 39.82 33.20
C PHE A 191 -3.01 38.72 34.26
N THR A 192 -2.47 39.05 35.42
CA THR A 192 -2.13 38.26 36.59
C THR A 192 -3.32 37.71 37.38
N LEU A 193 -3.03 36.59 38.06
CA LEU A 193 -3.80 35.88 39.08
C LEU A 193 -4.43 36.78 40.16
N VAL A 194 -5.70 36.52 40.52
CA VAL A 194 -6.19 36.34 41.91
C VAL A 194 -7.42 35.43 41.89
N PHE A 195 -7.33 34.25 42.50
CA PHE A 195 -8.47 33.42 42.94
C PHE A 195 -8.73 33.71 44.43
N PRO A 196 -9.99 33.62 44.90
CA PRO A 196 -10.21 32.72 46.03
C PRO A 196 -11.51 31.89 45.96
N ALA A 197 -11.45 30.76 46.71
CA ALA A 197 -12.51 29.94 47.31
C ALA A 197 -13.45 29.15 46.37
N LEU A 198 -13.23 27.83 46.19
CA LEU A 198 -13.85 26.71 46.96
C LEU A 198 -15.38 26.68 46.80
N ASP A 199 -15.99 25.68 46.16
CA ASP A 199 -16.05 24.32 46.68
C ASP A 199 -16.09 23.17 45.64
N LYS A 200 -15.66 22.00 46.15
CA LYS A 200 -15.52 20.71 45.48
C LYS A 200 -16.88 20.07 45.22
N ILE A 201 -17.25 19.87 43.94
CA ILE A 201 -18.10 18.76 43.49
C ILE A 201 -17.82 18.52 41.98
N HIS A 202 -17.13 17.41 41.73
CA HIS A 202 -17.11 16.61 40.49
C HIS A 202 -16.36 17.12 39.25
N LEU A 203 -15.05 17.05 39.42
CA LEU A 203 -13.94 17.07 38.46
C LEU A 203 -13.81 15.76 37.64
N VAL A 204 -14.89 15.18 37.09
CA VAL A 204 -14.80 13.89 36.37
C VAL A 204 -15.33 13.89 34.93
N ILE A 205 -16.03 14.93 34.47
CA ILE A 205 -16.60 14.93 33.09
C ILE A 205 -15.84 15.83 32.11
N PHE A 206 -14.87 16.64 32.57
CA PHE A 206 -14.25 17.67 31.73
C PHE A 206 -12.98 17.28 30.95
N LEU A 207 -12.53 16.02 30.97
CA LEU A 207 -11.23 15.64 30.38
C LEU A 207 -11.21 14.63 29.23
N HIS A 208 -12.34 14.21 28.63
CA HIS A 208 -12.23 13.30 27.48
C HIS A 208 -13.13 13.51 26.25
N LEU A 209 -13.98 14.54 26.19
CA LEU A 209 -14.86 14.77 25.03
C LEU A 209 -14.77 16.16 24.40
N ILE A 210 -13.68 16.88 24.64
CA ILE A 210 -13.28 18.04 23.81
C ILE A 210 -11.98 17.67 23.10
N SER A 211 -12.05 16.67 22.24
CA SER A 211 -11.06 16.54 21.16
C SER A 211 -11.80 16.14 19.90
N CYS A 212 -11.71 17.03 18.92
CA CYS A 212 -11.91 16.75 17.52
C CYS A 212 -13.34 16.41 17.07
N THR A 213 -13.88 17.44 16.42
CA THR A 213 -14.48 17.39 15.09
C THR A 213 -15.99 17.23 14.99
N GLN A 214 -16.55 18.17 14.23
CA GLN A 214 -17.87 18.15 13.61
C GLN A 214 -19.05 18.64 14.45
N HIS A 215 -18.89 19.90 14.86
CA HIS A 215 -19.94 20.89 14.65
C HIS A 215 -20.15 21.10 13.13
N CYS A 216 -20.89 20.20 12.49
CA CYS A 216 -21.47 20.40 11.16
C CYS A 216 -22.66 19.44 10.98
N LEU A 217 -23.84 20.03 10.75
CA LEU A 217 -25.03 19.42 10.14
C LEU A 217 -25.87 18.46 11.01
N VAL A 218 -26.59 18.98 12.01
CA VAL A 218 -28.06 18.78 12.19
C VAL A 218 -28.47 19.84 13.23
N LEU A 219 -29.14 20.93 12.88
CA LEU A 219 -30.60 21.05 12.91
C LEU A 219 -30.93 22.43 12.34
N ASN A 220 -31.01 22.53 11.01
CA ASN A 220 -31.64 23.65 10.34
C ASN A 220 -33.01 23.17 9.85
N THR A 221 -33.91 22.94 10.81
CA THR A 221 -35.36 22.85 10.65
C THR A 221 -35.95 22.78 12.06
N ILE A 222 -37.04 23.52 12.29
CA ILE A 222 -37.81 23.65 13.55
C ILE A 222 -37.40 24.87 14.41
N LEU A 223 -37.71 26.08 13.92
CA LEU A 223 -38.68 27.02 14.55
C LEU A 223 -38.58 28.43 13.92
N LEU A 224 -38.91 28.52 12.63
CA LEU A 224 -39.74 29.61 12.13
C LEU A 224 -41.13 29.45 12.78
N PHE A 225 -41.31 29.85 14.03
CA PHE A 225 -42.65 30.07 14.64
C PHE A 225 -42.52 30.75 16.00
N LYS A 226 -42.36 32.08 15.99
CA LYS A 226 -43.11 33.05 16.82
C LYS A 226 -42.56 34.46 16.58
N ALA A 227 -42.98 35.04 15.46
CA ALA A 227 -43.20 36.46 15.37
C ALA A 227 -44.59 36.74 15.99
N LYS A 228 -44.58 37.28 17.22
CA LYS A 228 -45.54 38.22 17.80
C LYS A 228 -45.11 38.51 19.24
#